data_AF-A0A1T5DVL6-F1
#
_entry.id   AF-A0A1T5DVL6-F1
#
_cell.length_a   1.000
_cell.length_b   1.000
_cell.length_c   1.000
_cell.angle_alpha   90.00
_cell.angle_beta   90.00
_cell.angle_gamma   90.00
#
_symmetry.space_group_name_H-M   'P 1'
#
loop_
_entity.id
_entity.type
_entity.pdbx_description
1 polymer ?
#
loop_
_entity_poly.entity_id
_entity_poly.type
_entity_poly.pdbx_seq_one_letter_code
_entity_poly.pdbx_strand_id
1 'polypeptide(L)'
;MMFMGDLPGGAVEQDRKLAKQIARSRALVREALGRLPRDERLWRDKRMLTVDVVPANDAKEILATRRVLKREVARSRVSAPGSFA
;
A
#
# COMPACT_ATOMS: atom_id res chain seq x y z
N MET A 1 3.01 -6.44 9.45
CA MET A 1 4.32 -6.16 8.84
C MET A 1 4.51 -4.70 8.46
N MET A 2 4.22 -4.22 7.25
CA MET A 2 4.46 -2.79 6.92
C MET A 2 3.52 -1.85 7.68
N PHE A 3 2.22 -2.14 7.69
CA PHE A 3 1.20 -1.31 8.37
C PHE A 3 1.19 -1.43 9.90
N MET A 4 1.81 -2.48 10.45
CA MET A 4 1.91 -2.70 11.91
C MET A 4 3.28 -2.27 12.48
N GLY A 5 4.23 -1.88 11.62
CA GLY A 5 5.55 -1.40 12.04
C GLY A 5 6.65 -2.46 12.14
N ASP A 6 6.35 -3.76 11.93
CA ASP A 6 7.38 -4.82 11.93
C ASP A 6 8.41 -4.65 10.79
N LEU A 7 8.04 -3.91 9.75
CA LEU A 7 8.94 -3.38 8.73
C LEU A 7 8.79 -1.85 8.70
N PRO A 8 9.60 -1.10 9.45
CA PRO A 8 9.50 0.36 9.51
C PRO A 8 9.94 1.01 8.19
N GLY A 9 9.50 2.24 7.96
CA GLY A 9 10.00 3.06 6.86
C GLY A 9 11.52 3.24 6.96
N GLY A 10 12.21 3.19 5.82
CA GLY A 10 13.68 3.15 5.73
C GLY A 10 14.28 1.75 5.94
N ALA A 11 13.49 0.73 6.27
CA ALA A 11 14.02 -0.62 6.45
C ALA A 11 14.52 -1.21 5.13
N VAL A 12 15.68 -1.86 5.20
CA VAL A 12 16.26 -2.65 4.12
C VAL A 12 16.34 -4.09 4.58
N GLU A 13 15.63 -4.99 3.88
CA GLU A 13 15.44 -6.38 4.32
C GLU A 13 15.72 -7.37 3.18
N GLN A 14 16.33 -8.52 3.50
CA GLN A 14 16.60 -9.55 2.50
C GLN A 14 15.40 -10.49 2.33
N ASP A 15 15.12 -10.94 1.10
CA ASP A 15 14.07 -11.93 0.81
C ASP A 15 14.14 -13.16 1.75
N ARG A 16 15.36 -13.60 2.10
CA ARG A 16 15.57 -14.76 2.98
C ARG A 16 15.06 -14.50 4.39
N LYS A 17 15.40 -13.34 4.94
CA LYS A 17 15.10 -12.99 6.31
C LYS A 17 13.62 -12.63 6.43
N LEU A 18 13.08 -11.92 5.44
CA LEU A 18 11.65 -11.70 5.30
C LEU A 18 10.87 -13.02 5.23
N ALA A 19 11.28 -13.95 4.37
CA ALA A 19 10.64 -15.28 4.25
C ALA A 19 10.64 -16.07 5.56
N LYS A 20 11.74 -16.00 6.32
CA LYS A 20 11.82 -16.60 7.66
C LYS A 20 10.87 -15.93 8.65
N GLN A 21 10.84 -14.60 8.69
CA GLN A 21 9.99 -13.83 9.61
C GLN A 21 8.50 -14.11 9.42
N ILE A 22 8.06 -14.34 8.18
CA ILE A 22 6.66 -14.65 7.87
C ILE A 22 6.36 -16.15 7.72
N ALA A 23 7.33 -17.02 8.01
CA ALA A 23 7.20 -18.47 7.86
C ALA A 23 6.67 -18.90 6.46
N ARG A 24 7.21 -18.31 5.39
CA ARG A 24 6.88 -18.64 3.99
C ARG A 24 8.13 -18.99 3.18
N SER A 25 7.92 -19.60 2.01
CA SER A 25 9.01 -19.88 1.08
C SER A 25 9.51 -18.59 0.42
N ARG A 26 10.80 -18.54 0.08
CA ARG A 26 11.39 -17.41 -0.64
C ARG A 26 10.74 -17.18 -2.01
N ALA A 27 10.25 -18.24 -2.66
CA ALA A 27 9.55 -18.14 -3.94
C ALA A 27 8.22 -17.37 -3.80
N LEU A 28 7.41 -17.73 -2.79
CA LEU A 28 6.14 -17.03 -2.54
C LEU A 28 6.35 -15.58 -2.11
N VAL A 29 7.39 -15.31 -1.31
CA VAL A 29 7.74 -13.92 -0.95
C VAL A 29 8.09 -13.12 -2.21
N ARG A 30 8.91 -13.68 -3.11
CA ARG A 30 9.29 -13.01 -4.36
C ARG A 30 8.11 -12.74 -5.26
N GLU A 31 7.21 -13.70 -5.36
CA GLU A 31 5.99 -13.56 -6.16
C GLU A 31 5.08 -12.48 -5.58
N ALA A 32 4.82 -12.52 -4.27
CA ALA A 32 4.01 -11.51 -3.60
C ALA A 32 4.60 -10.10 -3.76
N LEU A 33 5.91 -9.95 -3.56
CA LEU A 33 6.60 -8.68 -3.77
C LEU A 33 6.58 -8.23 -5.24
N GLY A 34 6.61 -9.17 -6.20
CA GLY A 34 6.52 -8.86 -7.63
C GLY A 34 5.11 -8.46 -8.09
N ARG A 35 4.08 -8.81 -7.33
CA ARG A 35 2.68 -8.43 -7.59
C ARG A 35 2.29 -7.10 -6.94
N LEU A 36 3.11 -6.59 -6.03
CA LEU A 36 2.87 -5.26 -5.48
C LEU A 36 2.92 -4.26 -6.63
N PRO A 37 1.97 -3.31 -6.68
CA PRO A 37 2.08 -2.20 -7.60
C PRO A 37 3.47 -1.56 -7.41
N ARG A 38 4.05 -1.03 -8.49
CA ARG A 38 5.16 -0.08 -8.36
C ARG A 38 4.62 1.21 -7.77
N ASP A 39 4.16 1.16 -6.53
CA ASP A 39 4.04 2.34 -5.70
C ASP A 39 5.46 2.66 -5.27
N GLU A 40 5.84 3.94 -5.39
CA GLU A 40 7.19 4.46 -5.16
C GLU A 40 7.77 4.13 -3.77
N ARG A 41 6.93 3.59 -2.89
CA ARG A 41 7.18 3.36 -1.48
C ARG A 41 7.76 1.99 -1.15
N LEU A 42 7.78 1.07 -2.12
CA LEU A 42 8.38 -0.26 -1.96
C LEU A 42 9.25 -0.54 -3.17
N TRP A 43 10.55 -0.55 -2.94
CA TRP A 43 11.52 -0.81 -3.99
C TRP A 43 12.24 -2.12 -3.75
N ARG A 44 12.40 -2.90 -4.81
CA ARG A 44 13.13 -4.17 -4.75
C ARG A 44 14.28 -4.11 -5.74
N ASP A 45 15.50 -4.31 -5.22
CA ASP A 45 16.68 -4.57 -6.03
C ASP A 45 17.18 -6.00 -5.77
N LYS A 46 17.03 -6.86 -6.79
CA LYS A 46 17.41 -8.28 -6.78
C LYS A 46 16.84 -9.07 -5.59
N ARG A 47 17.54 -9.05 -4.45
CA ARG A 47 17.24 -9.82 -3.23
C ARG A 47 16.97 -8.93 -2.01
N MET A 48 17.00 -7.62 -2.21
CA MET A 48 16.84 -6.59 -1.18
C MET A 48 15.50 -5.91 -1.41
N LEU A 49 14.70 -5.84 -0.36
CA LEU A 49 13.51 -5.02 -0.26
C LEU A 49 13.86 -3.76 0.52
N THR A 50 13.52 -2.60 -0.02
CA THR A 50 13.61 -1.31 0.66
C THR A 50 12.19 -0.80 0.86
N VAL A 51 11.86 -0.47 2.11
CA VAL A 51 10.61 0.17 2.49
C VAL A 51 10.89 1.65 2.59
N ASP A 52 10.19 2.46 1.82
CA ASP A 52 10.38 3.91 1.86
C ASP A 52 9.71 4.53 3.10
N VAL A 53 10.15 5.72 3.47
CA VAL A 53 9.53 6.51 4.53
C VAL A 53 8.32 7.24 3.96
N VAL A 54 7.16 7.06 4.57
CA VAL A 54 5.97 7.83 4.20
C VAL A 54 5.96 9.13 5.01
N PRO A 55 6.14 10.31 4.37
CA PRO A 55 6.07 11.57 5.08
C PRO A 55 4.63 11.87 5.50
N ALA A 56 4.46 12.60 6.61
CA ALA A 56 3.15 12.94 7.14
C ALA A 56 2.31 13.77 6.16
N ASN A 57 2.94 14.53 5.26
CA ASN A 57 2.25 15.34 4.26
C ASN A 57 1.52 14.47 3.23
N ASP A 58 2.12 13.38 2.76
CA ASP A 58 1.47 12.44 1.85
C ASP A 58 0.21 11.84 2.47
N ALA A 59 0.25 11.52 3.77
CA ALA A 59 -0.92 11.01 4.47
C ALA A 59 -2.06 12.03 4.49
N LYS A 60 -1.74 13.32 4.68
CA LYS A 60 -2.73 14.41 4.61
C LYS A 60 -3.33 14.54 3.22
N GLU A 61 -2.52 14.43 2.18
CA GLU A 61 -2.98 14.50 0.79
C GLU A 61 -3.93 13.34 0.46
N ILE A 62 -3.57 12.11 0.82
CA ILE A 62 -4.43 10.94 0.65
C ILE A 62 -5.79 11.15 1.35
N LEU A 63 -5.78 11.68 2.57
CA LEU A 63 -7.00 11.97 3.32
C LEU A 63 -7.83 13.09 2.68
N ALA A 64 -7.18 14.13 2.16
CA ALA A 64 -7.83 15.22 1.44
C ALA A 64 -8.52 14.71 0.17
N THR A 65 -7.80 13.97 -0.66
CA THR A 65 -8.31 13.34 -1.89
C THR A 65 -9.47 12.41 -1.58
N ARG A 66 -9.36 11.57 -0.54
CA ARG A 66 -10.45 10.71 -0.08
C ARG A 66 -11.70 11.50 0.31
N ARG A 67 -11.54 12.67 0.94
CA ARG A 67 -12.66 13.53 1.33
C ARG A 67 -13.37 14.13 0.12
N VAL A 68 -12.61 14.55 -0.89
CA VAL A 68 -13.16 15.06 -2.16
C VAL A 68 -13.96 13.96 -2.86
N LEU A 69 -13.37 12.78 -3.06
CA LEU A 69 -14.03 11.63 -3.69
C LEU A 69 -15.31 11.22 -2.95
N LYS A 70 -15.29 11.19 -1.62
CA LYS A 70 -16.49 10.88 -0.82
C LYS A 70 -17.62 11.88 -1.05
N ARG A 71 -17.30 13.16 -1.18
CA ARG A 71 -18.30 14.21 -1.45
C ARG A 71 -18.86 14.10 -2.86
N GLU A 72 -18.03 13.78 -3.84
CA GLU A 72 -18.48 13.54 -5.22
C GLU A 72 -19.43 12.36 -5.30
N VAL A 73 -19.06 11.21 -4.74
CA VAL A 73 -19.94 10.03 -4.69
C VAL A 73 -21.27 10.35 -3.98
N ALA A 74 -21.23 11.11 -2.88
CA ALA A 74 -22.45 11.55 -2.21
C ALA A 74 -23.34 12.43 -3.10
N ARG A 75 -22.76 13.40 -3.82
CA ARG A 75 -23.50 14.24 -4.77
C ARG A 75 -24.08 13.44 -5.95
N SER A 76 -23.30 12.53 -6.54
CA SER A 76 -23.76 11.69 -7.65
C SER A 76 -24.91 10.75 -7.26
N ARG A 77 -24.95 10.31 -5.99
CA ARG A 77 -26.08 9.52 -5.46
C ARG A 77 -27.32 10.36 -5.19
N VAL A 78 -27.15 11.64 -4.83
CA VAL A 78 -28.26 12.58 -4.64
C VAL A 78 -28.82 13.08 -5.99
N SER A 79 -27.98 13.16 -7.04
CA SER A 79 -28.41 13.56 -8.39
C SER A 79 -28.93 12.42 -9.26
N ALA A 80 -29.16 11.23 -8.69
CA ALA A 80 -29.89 10.15 -9.35
C ALA A 80 -31.36 10.20 -8.86
N PRO A 81 -32.25 10.98 -9.50
CA PRO A 81 -33.66 10.93 -9.15
C PRO A 81 -34.25 9.60 -9.67
N GLY A 82 -34.87 8.85 -8.77
CA GLY A 82 -35.88 7.82 -9.07
C GLY A 82 -35.51 6.73 -10.09
N SER A 83 -35.01 5.60 -9.61
CA SER A 83 -35.34 4.30 -10.21
C SER A 83 -36.25 3.57 -9.22
N PHE A 84 -37.52 3.98 -9.23
CA PHE A 84 -38.64 3.14 -8.83
C PHE A 84 -39.58 3.12 -10.03
N ALA A 85 -39.43 2.10 -10.87
CA ALA A 85 -40.43 1.51 -11.76
C ALA A 85 -39.82 0.22 -12.31
#